data_AF-A0A0F2NCI5-F1
#
_entry.id   AF-A0A0F2NCI5-F1
#
_cell.length_a   1.000
_cell.length_b   1.000
_cell.length_c   1.000
_cell.angle_alpha   90.00
_cell.angle_beta   90.00
_cell.angle_gamma   90.00
#
_symmetry.space_group_name_H-M   'P 1'
#
loop_
_entity.id
_entity.type
_entity.pdbx_description
1 polymer ?
#
loop_
_entity_poly.entity_id
_entity_poly.type
_entity_poly.pdbx_seq_one_letter_code
_entity_poly.pdbx_strand_id
1 'polypeptide(L)'
;MGVRKDKKSYPEEVKEIALEAYHVTGSPTQVGAAMGIPPSTIGTWEERREEPARDASSMTADYLRDLRIQKKREFIEAGWLLAMKFLAQLDTKLKDASFKDIATATGILFDKLALAMGEATNRTEKISSDADREAMIKAAQDAAHGVVRDETKKAIKKAGSVPCA
;
A
#
# COMPACT_ATOMS: atom_id res chain seq x y z
N MET A 1 13.36 -29.59 23.47
CA MET A 1 13.47 -28.48 24.43
C MET A 1 13.23 -27.18 23.68
N GLY A 2 12.12 -26.48 23.93
CA GLY A 2 11.82 -25.22 23.26
C GLY A 2 12.68 -24.10 23.82
N VAL A 3 13.51 -23.48 22.98
CA VAL A 3 14.28 -22.29 23.33
C VAL A 3 13.29 -21.17 23.65
N ARG A 4 13.27 -20.70 24.90
CA ARG A 4 12.47 -19.53 25.28
C ARG A 4 13.09 -18.33 24.57
N LYS A 5 12.37 -17.73 23.62
CA LYS A 5 12.76 -16.43 23.04
C LYS A 5 12.66 -15.38 24.14
N ASP A 6 13.76 -14.71 24.42
CA ASP A 6 13.76 -13.58 25.35
C ASP A 6 12.78 -12.51 24.87
N LYS A 7 11.96 -11.99 25.79
CA LYS A 7 11.03 -10.90 25.50
C LYS A 7 11.86 -9.66 25.15
N LYS A 8 11.83 -9.24 23.88
CA LYS A 8 12.33 -7.92 23.48
C LYS A 8 11.54 -6.86 24.24
N SER A 9 12.24 -6.05 25.02
CA SER A 9 11.68 -4.85 25.66
C SER A 9 11.86 -3.67 24.72
N TYR A 10 10.80 -2.89 24.53
CA TYR A 10 10.82 -1.69 23.69
C TYR A 10 10.89 -0.44 24.57
N PRO A 11 11.71 0.57 24.22
CA PRO A 11 11.70 1.87 24.91
C PRO A 11 10.32 2.52 24.85
N GLU A 12 9.96 3.31 25.87
CA GLU A 12 8.62 3.91 25.96
C GLU A 12 8.32 4.87 24.81
N GLU A 13 9.31 5.67 24.40
CA GLU A 13 9.22 6.57 23.24
C GLU A 13 8.84 5.82 21.96
N VAL A 14 9.38 4.61 21.75
CA VAL A 14 9.06 3.78 20.59
C VAL A 14 7.61 3.27 20.65
N LYS A 15 7.10 3.00 21.85
CA LYS A 15 5.70 2.58 22.03
C LYS A 15 4.75 3.73 21.72
N GLU A 16 5.03 4.93 22.23
CA GLU A 16 4.21 6.12 21.97
C GLU A 16 4.15 6.43 20.48
N ILE A 17 5.29 6.48 19.79
CA ILE A 17 5.36 6.72 18.34
C ILE A 17 4.60 5.64 17.56
N ALA A 18 4.73 4.37 17.94
CA ALA A 18 4.02 3.27 17.29
C ALA A 18 2.49 3.37 17.47
N LEU A 19 2.02 3.75 18.65
CA LEU A 19 0.60 3.96 18.93
C LEU A 19 0.05 5.17 18.17
N GLU A 20 0.79 6.26 18.08
CA GLU A 20 0.39 7.41 17.27
C GLU A 20 0.31 7.08 15.77
N ALA A 21 1.32 6.39 15.23
CA ALA A 21 1.30 5.89 13.86
C ALA A 21 0.12 4.93 13.62
N TYR A 22 -0.23 4.11 14.62
CA TYR A 22 -1.39 3.24 14.55
C TYR A 22 -2.70 4.03 14.47
N HIS A 23 -2.86 5.10 15.25
CA HIS A 23 -4.05 5.95 15.17
C HIS A 23 -4.19 6.69 13.83
N VAL A 24 -3.07 7.02 13.18
CA VAL A 24 -3.07 7.65 11.85
C VAL A 24 -3.43 6.65 10.77
N THR A 25 -2.84 5.46 10.80
CA THR A 25 -2.99 4.44 9.74
C THR A 25 -4.20 3.52 9.92
N GLY A 26 -4.65 3.32 11.16
CA GLY A 26 -5.69 2.36 11.53
C GLY A 26 -5.29 0.89 11.39
N SER A 27 -4.01 0.58 11.08
CA SER A 27 -3.55 -0.77 10.79
C SER A 27 -2.29 -1.12 11.58
N PRO A 28 -2.37 -2.05 12.56
CA PRO A 28 -1.19 -2.43 13.35
C PRO A 28 -0.19 -3.23 12.50
N THR A 29 -0.66 -3.86 11.42
CA THR A 29 0.20 -4.57 10.45
C THR A 29 1.11 -3.61 9.70
N GLN A 30 0.59 -2.47 9.24
CA GLN A 30 1.38 -1.48 8.51
C GLN A 30 2.42 -0.83 9.42
N VAL A 31 2.02 -0.42 10.62
CA VAL A 31 2.95 0.16 11.61
C VAL A 31 4.00 -0.85 12.02
N GLY A 32 3.60 -2.09 12.27
CA GLY A 32 4.51 -3.16 12.65
C GLY A 32 5.56 -3.46 11.58
N ALA A 33 5.16 -3.48 10.31
CA ALA A 33 6.08 -3.62 9.19
C ALA A 33 7.06 -2.44 9.07
N ALA A 34 6.58 -1.20 9.29
CA ALA A 34 7.41 -0.01 9.21
C ALA A 34 8.44 0.10 10.35
N MET A 35 8.05 -0.29 11.57
CA MET A 35 8.87 -0.10 12.78
C MET A 35 9.58 -1.38 13.24
N GLY A 36 9.36 -2.52 12.58
CA GLY A 36 9.91 -3.81 12.99
C GLY A 36 9.30 -4.34 14.29
N ILE A 37 8.07 -3.93 14.62
CA ILE A 37 7.36 -4.31 15.85
C ILE A 37 6.27 -5.32 15.47
N PRO A 38 6.12 -6.45 16.16
CA PRO A 38 5.02 -7.38 15.88
C PRO A 38 3.65 -6.69 16.01
N PRO A 39 2.72 -6.85 15.05
CA PRO A 39 1.40 -6.21 15.11
C PRO A 39 0.62 -6.55 16.38
N SER A 40 0.78 -7.77 16.89
CA SER A 40 0.19 -8.21 18.16
C SER A 40 0.70 -7.41 19.36
N THR A 41 1.97 -6.99 19.34
CA THR A 41 2.55 -6.17 20.41
C THR A 41 1.95 -4.77 20.42
N ILE A 42 1.71 -4.18 19.25
CA ILE A 42 1.03 -2.89 19.10
C ILE A 42 -0.41 -2.99 19.61
N GLY A 43 -1.14 -4.05 19.23
CA GLY A 43 -2.50 -4.30 19.72
C GLY A 43 -2.56 -4.43 21.25
N THR A 44 -1.63 -5.19 21.85
CA THR A 44 -1.54 -5.30 23.31
C THR A 44 -1.21 -3.97 24.00
N TRP A 45 -0.40 -3.10 23.38
CA TRP A 45 -0.12 -1.78 23.94
C TRP A 45 -1.34 -0.87 23.89
N GLU A 46 -2.11 -0.91 22.80
CA GLU A 46 -3.34 -0.13 22.67
C GLU A 46 -4.39 -0.60 23.70
N GLU A 47 -4.61 -1.92 23.83
CA GLU A 47 -5.51 -2.49 24.83
C GLU A 47 -5.13 -2.08 26.27
N ARG A 48 -3.82 -2.04 26.58
CA ARG A 48 -3.32 -1.63 27.90
C ARG A 48 -3.31 -0.13 28.12
N ARG A 49 -3.40 0.68 27.06
CA ARG A 49 -3.49 2.13 27.16
C ARG A 49 -4.86 2.56 27.67
N GLU A 50 -5.89 1.75 27.44
CA GLU A 50 -7.24 1.96 27.96
C GLU A 50 -7.39 1.57 29.43
N GLU A 51 -6.41 0.85 30.03
CA GLU A 51 -6.39 0.67 31.48
C GLU A 51 -6.05 2.03 32.13
N PRO A 52 -6.99 2.64 32.88
CA PRO A 52 -6.73 3.93 33.51
C PRO A 52 -5.56 3.76 34.47
N ALA A 53 -4.43 4.39 34.13
CA ALA A 53 -3.28 4.50 35.02
C ALA A 53 -3.79 5.04 36.36
N ARG A 54 -3.72 4.23 37.42
CA ARG A 54 -4.37 4.50 38.69
C ARG A 54 -3.96 5.83 39.36
N ASP A 55 -2.92 6.52 38.92
CA ASP A 55 -2.37 7.67 39.65
C ASP A 55 -1.77 8.82 38.80
N ALA A 56 -2.05 8.94 37.49
CA ALA A 56 -1.44 10.01 36.68
C ALA A 56 -2.48 10.85 35.92
N SER A 57 -2.87 11.97 36.55
CA SER A 57 -3.51 13.16 35.95
C SER A 57 -4.74 12.89 35.07
N SER A 58 -5.92 13.05 35.67
CA SER A 58 -7.24 12.87 35.07
C SER A 58 -7.62 13.90 33.99
N MET A 59 -6.64 14.63 33.44
CA MET A 59 -6.85 15.65 32.42
C MET A 59 -6.23 15.27 31.06
N THR A 60 -5.55 14.13 30.94
CA THR A 60 -4.62 13.91 29.82
C THR A 60 -5.15 13.04 28.67
N ALA A 61 -5.88 11.94 28.92
CA ALA A 61 -6.26 11.03 27.83
C ALA A 61 -7.45 11.53 27.01
N ASP A 62 -8.56 11.87 27.68
CA ASP A 62 -9.78 12.35 27.01
C ASP A 62 -9.56 13.71 26.34
N TYR A 63 -8.83 14.62 27.00
CA TYR A 63 -8.44 15.90 26.41
C TYR A 63 -7.61 15.74 25.13
N LEU A 64 -6.63 14.83 25.11
CA LEU A 64 -5.83 14.55 23.91
C LEU A 64 -6.68 13.94 22.79
N ARG A 65 -7.64 13.08 23.14
CA ARG A 65 -8.61 12.53 22.18
C ARG A 65 -9.46 13.64 21.55
N ASP A 66 -10.01 14.52 22.38
CA ASP A 66 -10.82 15.65 21.92
C ASP A 66 -9.99 16.62 21.06
N LEU A 67 -8.76 16.91 21.47
CA LEU A 67 -7.83 17.74 20.71
C LEU A 67 -7.53 17.13 19.33
N ARG A 68 -7.35 15.80 19.23
CA ARG A 68 -7.18 15.12 17.95
C ARG A 68 -8.42 15.23 17.07
N ILE A 69 -9.61 15.05 17.64
CA ILE A 69 -10.88 15.20 16.91
C ILE A 69 -11.02 16.63 16.40
N GLN A 70 -10.71 17.62 17.23
CA GLN A 70 -10.72 19.03 16.86
C GLN A 70 -9.73 19.32 15.73
N LYS A 71 -8.47 18.91 15.86
CA LYS A 71 -7.45 19.12 14.82
C LYS A 71 -7.79 18.41 13.51
N LYS A 72 -8.37 17.21 13.57
CA LYS A 72 -8.87 16.51 12.39
C LYS A 72 -9.98 17.30 11.71
N ARG A 73 -10.90 17.90 12.46
CA ARG A 73 -11.95 18.77 11.90
C ARG A 73 -11.37 20.02 11.25
N GLU A 74 -10.49 20.74 11.94
CA GLU A 74 -9.80 21.93 11.41
C GLU A 74 -9.06 21.62 10.10
N PHE A 75 -8.39 20.47 10.04
CA PHE A 75 -7.70 20.00 8.84
C PHE A 75 -8.67 19.73 7.68
N ILE A 76 -9.80 19.05 7.94
CA ILE A 76 -10.82 18.78 6.93
C ILE A 76 -11.42 20.09 6.40
N GLU A 77 -11.74 21.04 7.29
CA GLU A 77 -12.28 22.35 6.90
C GLU A 77 -11.28 23.16 6.06
N ALA A 78 -10.00 23.17 6.46
CA ALA A 78 -8.95 23.82 5.68
C ALA A 78 -8.78 23.19 4.28
N GLY A 79 -8.82 21.85 4.20
CA GLY A 79 -8.79 21.11 2.94
C GLY A 79 -9.99 21.45 2.04
N TRP A 80 -11.18 21.53 2.61
CA TRP A 80 -12.39 21.90 1.88
C TRP A 80 -12.32 23.34 1.33
N LEU A 81 -11.84 24.28 2.15
CA LEU A 81 -11.71 25.68 1.76
C LEU A 81 -10.68 25.85 0.63
N LEU A 82 -9.59 25.09 0.66
CA LEU A 82 -8.62 25.04 -0.43
C LEU A 82 -9.23 24.47 -1.72
N ALA A 83 -10.00 23.38 -1.61
CA ALA A 83 -10.70 22.78 -2.76
C ALA A 83 -11.69 23.77 -3.40
N MET A 84 -12.47 24.50 -2.61
CA MET A 84 -13.38 25.54 -3.11
C MET A 84 -12.64 26.67 -3.82
N LYS A 85 -11.52 27.15 -3.26
CA LYS A 85 -10.67 28.16 -3.93
C LYS A 85 -10.14 27.65 -5.26
N PHE A 86 -9.73 26.39 -5.32
CA PHE A 86 -9.26 25.76 -6.55
C PHE A 86 -10.39 25.67 -7.59
N LEU A 87 -11.59 25.22 -7.21
CA LEU A 87 -12.74 25.14 -8.10
C LEU A 87 -13.16 26.52 -8.63
N ALA A 88 -13.13 27.56 -7.80
CA ALA A 88 -13.41 28.93 -8.24
C ALA A 88 -12.38 29.43 -9.27
N GLN A 89 -11.09 29.13 -9.06
CA GLN A 89 -10.04 29.44 -10.05
C GLN A 89 -10.19 28.60 -11.32
N LEU A 90 -10.65 27.36 -11.19
CA LEU A 90 -10.88 26.47 -12.31
C LEU A 90 -12.05 26.97 -13.17
N ASP A 91 -13.17 27.38 -12.57
CA ASP A 91 -14.32 27.97 -13.30
C ASP A 91 -13.94 29.21 -14.12
N THR A 92 -13.13 30.11 -13.54
CA THR A 92 -12.65 31.30 -14.26
C THR A 92 -11.73 30.95 -15.42
N LYS A 93 -10.84 29.97 -15.25
CA LYS A 93 -9.89 29.56 -16.30
C LYS A 93 -10.52 28.67 -17.36
N LEU A 94 -11.55 27.89 -17.03
CA LEU A 94 -12.23 26.99 -17.96
C LEU A 94 -12.92 27.73 -19.10
N LYS A 95 -13.39 28.96 -18.86
CA LYS A 95 -14.11 29.75 -19.88
C LYS A 95 -13.26 30.04 -21.11
N ASP A 96 -11.95 30.21 -20.91
CA ASP A 96 -10.98 30.51 -21.98
C ASP A 96 -10.05 29.32 -22.28
N ALA A 97 -10.24 28.17 -21.62
CA ALA A 97 -9.36 27.02 -21.74
C ALA A 97 -9.66 26.18 -22.99
N SER A 98 -8.61 25.60 -23.57
CA SER A 98 -8.76 24.62 -24.64
C SER A 98 -9.35 23.32 -24.10
N PHE A 99 -10.13 22.60 -24.91
CA PHE A 99 -10.70 21.29 -24.53
C PHE A 99 -9.66 20.32 -23.95
N LYS A 100 -8.43 20.34 -24.47
CA LYS A 100 -7.31 19.51 -24.00
C LYS A 100 -6.94 19.80 -22.54
N ASP A 101 -6.92 21.08 -22.16
CA ASP A 101 -6.58 21.49 -20.80
C ASP A 101 -7.68 21.11 -19.81
N ILE A 102 -8.95 21.25 -20.23
CA ILE A 102 -10.12 20.83 -19.46
C ILE A 102 -10.07 19.32 -19.19
N ALA A 103 -9.83 18.52 -20.23
CA ALA A 103 -9.75 17.06 -20.11
C ALA A 103 -8.59 16.62 -19.19
N THR A 104 -7.44 17.28 -19.30
CA THR A 104 -6.26 17.01 -18.46
C THR A 104 -6.52 17.36 -17.00
N ALA A 105 -7.05 18.56 -16.74
CA ALA A 105 -7.37 19.01 -15.38
C ALA A 105 -8.40 18.10 -14.70
N THR A 106 -9.41 17.67 -15.45
CA THR A 106 -10.45 16.74 -14.97
C THR A 106 -9.84 15.39 -14.60
N GLY A 107 -8.97 14.82 -15.44
CA GLY A 107 -8.30 13.55 -15.15
C GLY A 107 -7.45 13.60 -13.86
N ILE A 108 -6.69 14.68 -13.66
CA ILE A 108 -5.88 14.89 -12.45
C ILE A 108 -6.79 15.00 -11.22
N LEU A 109 -7.91 15.72 -11.31
CA LEU A 109 -8.83 15.91 -10.20
C LEU A 109 -9.46 14.57 -9.75
N PHE A 110 -9.93 13.77 -10.71
CA PHE A 110 -10.50 12.45 -10.41
C PHE A 110 -9.46 11.49 -9.81
N ASP A 111 -8.21 11.52 -10.29
CA ASP A 111 -7.11 10.76 -9.69
C ASP A 111 -6.91 11.13 -8.21
N LYS A 112 -6.88 12.42 -7.88
CA LYS A 112 -6.71 12.87 -6.49
C LYS A 112 -7.91 12.59 -5.61
N LEU A 113 -9.13 12.64 -6.15
CA LEU A 113 -10.33 12.22 -5.44
C LEU A 113 -10.29 10.72 -5.13
N ALA A 114 -9.92 9.87 -6.09
CA ALA A 114 -9.77 8.44 -5.85
C ALA A 114 -8.74 8.14 -4.74
N LEU A 115 -7.59 8.82 -4.77
CA LEU A 115 -6.58 8.70 -3.70
C LEU A 115 -7.12 9.17 -2.34
N ALA A 116 -7.85 10.29 -2.30
CA ALA A 116 -8.41 10.83 -1.06
C ALA A 116 -9.50 9.93 -0.45
N MET A 117 -10.26 9.21 -1.28
CA MET A 117 -11.27 8.24 -0.84
C MET A 117 -10.66 6.90 -0.38
N GLY A 118 -9.34 6.73 -0.49
CA GLY A 118 -8.69 5.47 -0.17
C GLY A 118 -8.86 4.40 -1.24
N GLU A 119 -9.42 4.74 -2.40
CA GLU A 119 -9.41 3.92 -3.62
C GLU A 119 -8.04 4.02 -4.30
N ALA A 120 -6.96 3.90 -3.53
CA ALA A 120 -5.61 3.94 -4.06
C ALA A 120 -5.47 2.85 -5.12
N THR A 121 -5.42 3.29 -6.38
CA THR A 121 -5.13 2.43 -7.51
C THR A 121 -3.85 1.69 -7.19
N ASN A 122 -3.90 0.35 -7.19
CA ASN A 122 -2.73 -0.49 -6.99
C ASN A 122 -1.63 0.02 -7.93
N ARG A 123 -0.60 0.64 -7.34
CA ARG A 123 0.57 1.11 -8.07
C ARG A 123 1.27 -0.12 -8.61
N THR A 124 0.98 -0.48 -9.85
CA THR A 124 1.76 -1.46 -10.58
C THR A 124 3.04 -0.77 -11.00
N GLU A 125 4.02 -0.74 -10.10
CA GLU A 125 5.38 -0.42 -10.48
C GLU A 125 5.82 -1.49 -11.48
N LYS A 126 5.76 -1.16 -12.78
CA LYS A 126 6.55 -1.89 -13.77
C LYS A 126 8.00 -1.57 -13.48
N ILE A 127 8.62 -2.41 -12.65
CA ILE A 127 10.08 -2.51 -12.58
C ILE A 127 10.49 -3.10 -13.94
N SER A 128 10.66 -2.24 -14.95
CA SER A 128 11.33 -2.64 -16.18
C SER A 128 12.82 -2.64 -15.88
N SER A 129 13.30 -3.71 -15.25
CA SER A 129 14.72 -4.02 -15.36
C SER A 129 14.92 -4.64 -16.75
N ASP A 130 15.83 -4.09 -17.55
CA ASP A 130 16.16 -4.65 -18.88
C ASP A 130 16.63 -6.12 -18.76
N ALA A 131 17.12 -6.52 -17.59
CA ALA A 131 17.50 -7.88 -17.26
C ALA A 131 16.33 -8.88 -17.32
N ASP A 132 15.10 -8.45 -16.97
CA ASP A 132 13.93 -9.33 -17.00
C ASP A 132 13.44 -9.58 -18.43
N ARG A 133 13.66 -8.64 -19.36
CA ARG A 133 13.25 -8.79 -20.76
C ARG A 133 14.10 -9.83 -21.49
N GLU A 134 15.42 -9.82 -21.29
CA GLU A 134 16.31 -10.84 -21.85
C GLU A 134 16.03 -12.22 -21.26
N ALA A 135 15.78 -12.31 -19.95
CA ALA A 135 15.42 -13.57 -19.29
C ALA A 135 14.10 -14.14 -19.85
N MET A 136 13.09 -13.30 -20.11
CA MET A 136 11.84 -13.74 -20.71
C MET A 136 11.96 -14.14 -22.18
N ILE A 137 12.77 -13.41 -22.98
CA ILE A 137 13.02 -13.79 -24.38
C ILE A 137 13.74 -15.14 -24.44
N LYS A 138 14.74 -15.34 -23.57
CA LYS A 138 15.47 -16.62 -23.48
C LYS A 138 14.55 -17.77 -23.05
N ALA A 139 13.72 -17.57 -22.03
CA ALA A 139 12.75 -18.57 -21.60
C ALA A 139 11.71 -18.91 -22.69
N ALA A 140 11.26 -17.92 -23.47
CA ALA A 140 10.35 -18.14 -24.60
C ALA A 140 11.02 -18.91 -25.75
N GLN A 141 12.29 -18.61 -26.04
CA GLN A 141 13.09 -19.34 -27.03
C GLN A 141 13.34 -20.79 -26.58
N ASP A 142 13.69 -21.01 -25.32
CA ASP A 142 13.92 -22.34 -24.74
C ASP A 142 12.63 -23.18 -24.75
N ALA A 143 11.48 -22.58 -24.48
CA ALA A 143 10.18 -23.23 -24.59
C ALA A 143 9.84 -23.62 -26.04
N ALA A 144 10.09 -22.73 -27.02
CA ALA A 144 9.89 -23.03 -28.43
C ALA A 144 10.79 -24.18 -28.91
N HIS A 145 12.05 -24.20 -28.50
CA HIS A 145 12.99 -25.27 -28.85
C HIS A 145 12.74 -26.59 -28.10
N GLY A 146 12.21 -26.53 -26.88
CA GLY A 146 11.80 -27.69 -26.09
C GLY A 146 10.62 -28.44 -26.72
N VAL A 147 9.62 -27.71 -27.22
CA VAL A 147 8.44 -28.28 -27.91
C VAL A 147 8.85 -29.01 -29.20
N VAL A 148 9.81 -28.46 -29.96
CA VAL A 148 10.29 -29.09 -31.21
C VAL A 148 11.03 -30.42 -30.96
N ARG A 149 11.72 -30.57 -29.82
CA ARG A 149 12.43 -31.83 -29.48
C ARG A 149 11.48 -32.96 -29.09
N ASP A 150 10.34 -32.67 -28.51
CA ASP A 150 9.36 -33.69 -28.14
C ASP A 150 8.51 -34.14 -29.34
N GLU A 151 8.18 -33.23 -30.26
CA GLU A 151 7.46 -33.60 -31.48
C GLU A 151 8.32 -34.45 -32.43
N THR A 152 9.61 -34.14 -32.55
CA THR A 152 10.55 -34.92 -33.38
C THR A 152 10.77 -36.33 -32.83
N LYS A 153 10.89 -36.50 -31.51
CA LYS A 153 10.97 -37.85 -30.89
C LYS A 153 9.69 -38.65 -31.06
N LYS A 154 8.52 -38.01 -30.98
CA LYS A 154 7.21 -38.66 -31.16
C LYS A 154 7.00 -39.09 -32.62
N ALA A 155 7.48 -38.30 -33.59
CA ALA A 155 7.45 -38.64 -35.01
C ALA A 155 8.38 -39.82 -35.35
N ILE A 156 9.61 -39.83 -34.82
CA ILE A 156 10.58 -40.91 -35.05
C ILE A 156 10.07 -42.25 -34.47
N LYS A 157 9.46 -42.24 -33.28
CA LYS A 157 8.90 -43.47 -32.68
C LYS A 157 7.70 -44.02 -33.44
N LYS A 158 6.94 -43.18 -34.15
CA LYS A 158 5.79 -43.59 -34.98
C LYS A 158 6.21 -44.16 -36.34
N ALA A 159 7.37 -43.76 -36.88
CA ALA A 159 7.90 -44.27 -38.15
C ALA A 159 8.65 -45.62 -38.02
N GLY A 160 9.11 -46.00 -36.82
CA GLY A 160 9.86 -47.25 -36.58
C GLY A 160 9.00 -48.51 -36.34
N SER A 161 7.67 -48.42 -36.44
CA SER A 161 6.74 -49.54 -36.22
C SER A 161 6.01 -49.89 -37.52
N VAL A 162 6.76 -50.32 -38.53
CA VAL A 162 6.18 -51.03 -39.68
C VAL A 162 6.34 -52.52 -39.40
N PRO A 163 5.26 -53.28 -39.18
CA PRO A 163 5.36 -54.73 -39.07
C PRO A 163 5.70 -55.31 -40.45
N CYS A 164 6.84 -56.01 -40.55
CA CYS A 164 7.07 -56.94 -41.65
C CYS A 164 6.00 -58.04 -41.58
N ALA A 165 5.44 -58.35 -42.75
CA ALA A 165 4.42 -59.36 -43.01
C ALA A 165 4.81 -60.76 -42.51
#